data_AF-C7S710-F1
#
_entry.id   AF-C7S710-F1
#
_cell.length_a   1.000
_cell.length_b   1.000
_cell.length_c   1.000
_cell.angle_alpha   90.00
_cell.angle_beta   90.00
_cell.angle_gamma   90.00
#
_symmetry.space_group_name_H-M   'P 1'
#
loop_
_entity.id
_entity.type
_entity.pdbx_description
1 polymer ?
#
loop_
_entity_poly.entity_id
_entity_poly.type
_entity_poly.pdbx_seq_one_letter_code
_entity_poly.pdbx_strand_id
1 'polypeptide(L)' 'VIDVFPAESDSEALRIELFDGEVEKITMFDPLTGETLRNLMRFTVYPKTHYATTRDGVGR' A
#
# COMPACT_ATOMS: atom_id res chain seq x y z
N VAL A 1 6.70 -5.87 6.67
CA VAL A 1 5.35 -5.86 6.05
C VAL A 1 4.82 -4.44 6.10
N ILE A 2 4.25 -3.96 5.00
CA ILE A 2 3.67 -2.62 4.85
C ILE A 2 2.23 -2.79 4.36
N ASP A 3 1.28 -2.24 5.11
CA ASP A 3 -0.13 -2.24 4.71
C ASP A 3 -0.52 -0.85 4.18
N VAL A 4 -1.11 -0.81 2.99
CA VAL A 4 -1.55 0.40 2.28
C VAL A 4 -3.06 0.32 2.11
N PHE A 5 -3.75 1.37 2.57
CA PHE A 5 -5.20 1.53 2.45
C PHE A 5 -5.47 2.55 1.33
N PRO A 6 -5.85 2.09 0.12
CA PRO A 6 -6.06 2.96 -1.01
C PRO A 6 -7.22 3.93 -0.74
N ALA A 7 -7.12 5.15 -1.23
CA ALA A 7 -8.19 6.13 -1.10
C ALA A 7 -9.46 5.78 -1.90
N GLU A 8 -9.30 4.91 -2.90
CA GLU A 8 -10.33 4.51 -3.86
C GLU A 8 -11.09 3.23 -3.47
N SER A 9 -10.58 2.48 -2.47
CA SER A 9 -11.17 1.20 -2.04
C SER A 9 -11.40 1.21 -0.53
N ASP A 10 -12.66 1.32 -0.12
CA ASP A 10 -13.07 1.19 1.29
C ASP A 10 -13.05 -0.28 1.78
N SER A 11 -13.10 -1.25 0.85
CA SER A 11 -13.30 -2.67 1.19
C SER A 11 -12.05 -3.55 1.08
N GLU A 12 -11.00 -3.09 0.41
CA GLU A 12 -9.81 -3.92 0.14
C GLU A 12 -8.53 -3.12 0.43
N ALA A 13 -7.59 -3.73 1.16
CA ALA A 13 -6.28 -3.16 1.45
C ALA A 13 -5.16 -3.94 0.75
N LEU A 14 -4.02 -3.29 0.54
CA LEU A 14 -2.84 -3.87 -0.08
C LEU A 14 -1.80 -4.18 1.00
N ARG A 15 -1.29 -5.41 1.04
CA ARG A 15 -0.16 -5.83 1.87
C ARG A 15 1.07 -6.06 1.01
N ILE A 16 2.17 -5.42 1.37
CA ILE A 16 3.48 -5.54 0.74
C ILE A 16 4.44 -6.21 1.73
N GLU A 17 4.90 -7.40 1.40
CA GLU A 17 5.89 -8.14 2.16
C GLU A 17 7.27 -7.87 1.58
N LEU A 18 8.21 -7.48 2.44
CA LEU A 18 9.57 -7.11 2.05
C LEU A 18 10.55 -8.12 2.64
N PHE A 19 11.54 -8.53 1.84
CA PHE A 19 12.67 -9.33 2.27
C PHE A 19 13.95 -8.74 1.70
N ASP A 20 14.93 -8.47 2.56
CA ASP A 20 16.22 -7.86 2.19
C ASP A 20 16.11 -6.53 1.40
N GLY A 21 15.04 -5.76 1.64
CA GLY A 21 14.77 -4.51 0.93
C GLY A 21 14.07 -4.66 -0.43
N GLU A 22 13.81 -5.89 -0.86
CA GLU A 22 13.06 -6.20 -2.08
C GLU A 22 11.60 -6.58 -1.77
N VAL A 23 10.71 -6.36 -2.73
CA VAL A 23 9.31 -6.80 -2.63
C VAL A 23 9.25 -8.30 -2.91
N GLU A 24 8.93 -9.08 -1.89
CA GLU A 24 8.77 -10.52 -1.99
C GLU A 24 7.35 -10.89 -2.43
N LYS A 25 6.33 -10.19 -1.90
CA LYS A 25 4.93 -10.52 -2.16
C LYS A 25 4.00 -9.31 -2.02
N ILE A 26 3.01 -9.26 -2.90
CA ILE A 26 1.94 -8.27 -2.89
C ILE A 26 0.60 -9.01 -2.83
N THR A 27 -0.21 -8.67 -1.84
CA THR A 27 -1.48 -9.34 -1.59
C THR A 27 -2.58 -8.32 -1.33
N MET A 28 -3.74 -8.52 -1.95
CA MET A 28 -4.97 -7.83 -1.58
C MET A 28 -5.65 -8.59 -0.45
N PHE A 29 -6.06 -7.90 0.60
CA PHE A 29 -6.68 -8.51 1.78
C PHE A 29 -7.85 -7.67 2.29
N ASP A 30 -8.78 -8.32 2.98
CA ASP A 30 -9.86 -7.64 3.72
C ASP A 30 -9.27 -7.02 5.00
N PRO A 31 -9.33 -5.69 5.18
CA PRO A 31 -8.73 -5.04 6.33
C PRO A 31 -9.47 -5.26 7.66
N LEU A 32 -10.74 -5.69 7.62
CA LEU A 32 -11.56 -5.94 8.81
C LEU A 32 -11.34 -7.36 9.33
N THR A 33 -11.29 -8.36 8.44
CA THR A 33 -11.15 -9.78 8.80
C THR A 33 -9.70 -10.28 8.74
N GLY A 34 -8.85 -9.62 7.95
CA GLY A 34 -7.47 -10.04 7.68
C GLY A 34 -7.35 -11.12 6.61
N GLU A 35 -8.47 -11.55 5.99
CA GLU A 35 -8.44 -12.59 4.96
C GLU A 35 -7.72 -12.13 3.70
N THR A 36 -6.84 -13.00 3.20
CA THR A 36 -6.19 -12.80 1.90
C THR A 36 -7.20 -13.06 0.78
N LEU A 37 -7.43 -12.04 -0.05
CA LEU A 37 -8.36 -12.11 -1.17
C LEU A 37 -7.65 -12.63 -2.42
N ARG A 38 -6.50 -12.04 -2.79
CA ARG A 38 -5.75 -12.40 -4.01
C ARG A 38 -4.29 -11.95 -3.97
N ASN A 39 -3.42 -12.71 -4.62
CA ASN A 39 -2.03 -12.29 -4.86
C ASN A 39 -1.93 -11.47 -6.14
N LEU A 40 -1.07 -10.45 -6.13
CA LEU A 40 -0.89 -9.52 -7.23
C LEU A 40 0.57 -9.51 -7.68
N MET A 41 0.80 -9.42 -8.99
CA MET A 41 2.15 -9.19 -9.54
C MET A 41 2.53 -7.71 -9.52
N ARG A 42 1.54 -6.81 -9.58
CA ARG A 42 1.72 -5.36 -9.61
C ARG A 42 0.46 -4.68 -9.12
N PHE A 43 0.63 -3.55 -8.42
CA PHE A 43 -0.45 -2.63 -8.06
C PHE A 43 0.05 -1.19 -8.21
N THR A 44 -0.79 -0.29 -8.73
CA THR A 44 -0.45 1.13 -8.85
C THR A 44 -1.20 1.87 -7.74
N VAL A 45 -0.46 2.52 -6.84
CA VAL A 45 -1.05 3.34 -5.77
C VAL A 45 -1.08 4.79 -6.22
N TYR A 46 -2.27 5.40 -6.22
CA TYR A 46 -2.44 6.83 -6.45
C TYR A 46 -2.56 7.58 -5.11
N PRO A 47 -2.01 8.80 -5.00
CA PRO A 47 -2.16 9.62 -3.80
C PRO A 47 -3.62 10.03 -3.57
N LYS A 48 -4.06 10.04 -2.31
CA LYS A 48 -5.43 10.40 -1.89
C LYS A 48 -5.86 11.83 -2.26
N THR A 49 -4.92 12.72 -2.51
CA THR A 49 -5.22 14.12 -2.85
C THR A 49 -4.36 14.57 -4.02
N HIS A 50 -4.87 15.54 -4.79
CA HIS A 50 -4.12 16.24 -5.85
C HIS A 50 -3.01 17.16 -5.28
N TYR A 51 -2.83 17.19 -3.96
CA TYR A 51 -1.72 17.86 -3.28
C TYR A 51 -0.81 16.82 -2.64
N ALA A 52 0.10 16.26 -3.46
CA ALA A 52 1.24 15.56 -2.92
C ALA A 52 2.16 16.60 -2.27
N THR A 53 2.11 16.74 -0.93
CA THR A 53 3.16 17.46 -0.21
C THR A 53 4.42 16.61 -0.29
N THR A 54 5.25 16.84 -1.30
CA THR A 54 6.66 16.44 -1.21
C THR A 54 7.21 17.15 0.02
N ARG A 55 7.69 16.40 1.03
CA ARG A 55 8.55 17.00 2.07
C ARG A 55 9.83 17.46 1.39
N ASP A 56 9.80 18.62 0.77
CA ASP A 56 10.99 19.39 0.48
C ASP A 56 11.39 20.08 1.79
N GLY A 57 12.47 19.60 2.38
CA GLY A 57 13.26 20.34 3.38
C GLY A 57 12.65 20.52 4.78
N VAL A 58 12.67 19.47 5.62
CA VAL A 58 12.84 19.70 7.07
C VAL A 58 14.34 19.62 7.37
N GLY A 59 14.92 20.75 7.80
CA GLY A 59 16.21 20.81 8.49
C GLY A 59 17.24 21.74 7.83
N ARG A 60 17.11 23.05 8.10
CA ARG A 60 18.31 23.84 8.46
C ARG A 60 18.45 23.79 9.97
#